data_AF-A0A328TLP8-F1
#
_entry.id   AF-A0A328TLP8-F1
#
_cell.length_a   1.000
_cell.length_b   1.000
_cell.length_c   1.000
_cell.angle_alpha   90.00
_cell.angle_beta   90.00
_cell.angle_gamma   90.00
#
_symmetry.space_group_name_H-M   'P 1'
#
loop_
_entity.id
_entity.type
_entity.pdbx_description
1 polymer ?
#
loop_
_entity_poly.entity_id
_entity_poly.type
_entity_poly.pdbx_seq_one_letter_code
_entity_poly.pdbx_strand_id
1 'polypeptide(L)' 'MTEDAFAKATGTKDKELFLIDGTTHIETYWVPKYVDQAMQKLDVFFNKKI' A
#
# COMPACT_ATOMS: atom_id res chain seq x y z
N MET A 1 5.67 2.46 12.82
CA MET A 1 5.53 3.67 11.97
C MET A 1 4.27 3.58 11.10
N THR A 2 4.15 2.58 10.22
CA THR A 2 3.00 2.44 9.30
C THR A 2 1.64 2.36 10.00
N GLU A 3 1.49 1.50 11.00
CA GLU A 3 0.21 1.34 11.71
C GLU A 3 -0.23 2.61 12.44
N ASP A 4 0.72 3.30 13.09
CA ASP A 4 0.47 4.58 13.76
C ASP A 4 0.06 5.68 12.75
N ALA A 5 0.73 5.75 11.60
CA ALA A 5 0.35 6.67 10.52
C ALA A 5 -1.05 6.36 9.97
N PHE A 6 -1.36 5.07 9.78
CA PHE A 6 -2.68 4.64 9.32
C PHE A 6 -3.79 4.97 10.34
N ALA A 7 -3.53 4.78 11.64
CA ALA A 7 -4.46 5.15 12.70
C ALA A 7 -4.74 6.67 12.71
N LYS A 8 -3.70 7.48 12.51
CA LYS A 8 -3.79 8.95 12.47
C LYS A 8 -4.45 9.52 11.21
N ALA A 9 -4.52 8.76 10.11
CA ALA A 9 -5.19 9.17 8.88
C ALA A 9 -6.73 9.17 9.03
N THR A 10 -7.29 10.13 9.78
CA THR A 10 -8.74 10.18 10.13
C THR A 10 -9.59 11.01 9.17
N GLY A 11 -8.99 11.72 8.22
CA GLY A 11 -9.69 12.60 7.26
C GLY A 11 -10.48 11.89 6.16
N THR A 12 -10.46 10.55 6.11
CA THR A 12 -11.21 9.76 5.14
C THR A 12 -11.62 8.40 5.72
N LYS A 13 -12.73 7.85 5.22
CA LYS A 13 -13.15 6.46 5.46
C LYS A 13 -12.63 5.50 4.37
N ASP A 14 -12.27 6.04 3.21
CA ASP A 14 -11.72 5.29 2.09
C ASP A 14 -10.21 5.16 2.24
N LYS A 15 -9.78 4.29 3.17
CA LYS A 15 -8.37 3.96 3.41
C LYS A 15 -8.21 2.47 3.67
N GLU A 16 -7.06 1.93 3.26
CA GLU A 16 -6.72 0.52 3.46
C GLU A 16 -5.25 0.38 3.87
N LEU A 17 -4.94 -0.58 4.75
CA LEU A 17 -3.57 -0.96 5.09
C LEU A 17 -3.25 -2.29 4.40
N PHE A 18 -2.23 -2.29 3.54
CA PHE A 18 -1.73 -3.46 2.84
C PHE A 18 -0.25 -3.65 3.18
N LEU A 19 0.10 -4.80 3.78
CA LEU A 19 1.46 -5.15 4.14
C LEU A 19 2.03 -6.12 3.11
N ILE A 20 3.25 -5.87 2.65
CA ILE A 20 4.00 -6.78 1.77
C ILE A 20 5.03 -7.49 2.64
N ASP A 21 4.89 -8.81 2.77
CA ASP A 21 5.77 -9.60 3.63
C ASP A 21 7.14 -9.86 3.00
N GLY A 22 8.17 -9.90 3.84
CA GLY A 22 9.53 -10.32 3.44
C GLY A 22 10.30 -9.28 2.60
N THR A 23 9.88 -8.02 2.60
CA THR A 23 10.57 -6.91 1.92
C THR A 23 11.06 -5.87 2.92
N THR A 24 12.14 -5.19 2.56
CA THR A 24 12.57 -3.92 3.14
C THR A 24 11.94 -2.75 2.37
N HIS A 25 12.01 -1.55 2.95
CA HIS A 25 11.42 -0.35 2.34
C HIS A 25 11.97 -0.04 0.94
N ILE A 26 13.27 -0.24 0.71
CA ILE A 26 13.90 0.12 -0.57
C ILE A 26 13.59 -0.88 -1.68
N GLU A 27 13.27 -2.13 -1.34
CA GLU A 27 13.01 -3.17 -2.34
C GLU A 27 11.68 -2.95 -3.08
N THR A 28 10.72 -2.25 -2.48
CA THR A 28 9.47 -1.86 -3.17
C THR A 28 9.68 -0.83 -4.29
N TYR A 29 10.91 -0.36 -4.50
CA TYR A 29 11.26 0.59 -5.55
C TYR A 29 11.78 -0.10 -6.81
N TRP A 30 12.31 -1.33 -6.70
CA TRP A 30 13.06 -1.94 -7.81
C TRP A 30 12.96 -3.46 -7.92
N VAL A 31 12.63 -4.19 -6.84
CA VAL A 31 12.45 -5.65 -6.92
C VAL A 31 11.09 -5.95 -7.55
N PRO A 32 11.02 -6.55 -8.75
CA PRO A 32 9.76 -6.67 -9.50
C PRO A 32 8.64 -7.35 -8.70
N LYS A 33 8.96 -8.43 -7.99
CA LYS A 33 8.01 -9.14 -7.12
C LYS A 33 7.26 -8.21 -6.15
N TYR A 34 7.93 -7.22 -5.57
CA TYR A 34 7.33 -6.32 -4.57
C TYR A 34 6.72 -5.08 -5.23
N VAL A 35 7.32 -4.58 -6.30
CA VAL A 35 6.75 -3.50 -7.13
C VAL A 35 5.38 -3.93 -7.68
N ASP A 36 5.31 -5.12 -8.28
CA ASP A 36 4.09 -5.63 -8.92
C ASP A 36 2.95 -5.79 -7.90
N GLN A 37 3.26 -6.29 -6.69
CA GLN A 37 2.28 -6.39 -5.60
C GLN A 37 1.74 -5.03 -5.16
N ALA A 38 2.62 -4.03 -5.03
CA ALA A 38 2.21 -2.66 -4.67
C ALA A 38 1.34 -2.04 -5.78
N MET A 39 1.77 -2.14 -7.04
CA MET A 39 1.06 -1.56 -8.19
C MET A 39 -0.32 -2.21 -8.39
N GLN A 40 -0.40 -3.53 -8.36
CA GLN A 40 -1.67 -4.24 -8.49
C GLN A 40 -2.66 -3.84 -7.38
N LYS A 41 -2.17 -3.67 -6.15
CA LYS A 41 -3.02 -3.25 -5.03
C LYS A 41 -3.57 -1.84 -5.23
N LEU A 42 -2.73 -0.91 -5.70
CA LEU A 42 -3.13 0.46 -5.99
C LEU A 42 -4.16 0.52 -7.13
N ASP A 43 -3.93 -0.24 -8.21
CA ASP A 43 -4.88 -0.32 -9.34
C ASP A 43 -6.26 -0.76 -8.86
N VAL A 44 -6.34 -1.84 -8.08
CA VAL A 44 -7.61 -2.33 -7.53
C VAL A 44 -8.25 -1.32 -6.58
N PHE A 45 -7.46 -0.62 -5.76
CA PHE A 45 -7.99 0.37 -4.83
C PHE A 45 -8.63 1.56 -5.54
N PHE A 46 -7.91 2.16 -6.51
CA PHE A 46 -8.39 3.35 -7.22
C PHE A 46 -9.49 3.04 -8.24
N ASN A 47 -9.44 1.87 -8.90
CA ASN A 47 -10.47 1.47 -9.86
C ASN A 47 -11.82 1.14 -9.21
N LYS A 48 -11.91 0.93 -7.89
CA LYS A 48 -13.20 0.79 -7.18
C LYS A 48 -14.02 2.08 -7.12
N LYS A 49 -13.40 3.22 -7.43
CA LYS A 49 -13.97 4.57 -7.29
C LYS A 49 -14.14 5.29 -8.63
N ILE A 50 -13.81 4.61 -9.72
CA ILE A 50 -14.14 4.98 -11.10
C ILE A 50 -15.42 4.23 -11.47
#